data_AF-A0A093IU61-F1
#
_entry.id   AF-A0A093IU61-F1
#
_cell.length_a   1.000
_cell.length_b   1.000
_cell.length_c   1.000
_cell.angle_alpha   90.00
_cell.angle_beta   90.00
_cell.angle_gamma   90.00
#
_symmetry.space_group_name_H-M   'P 1'
#
loop_
_entity.id
_entity.type
_entity.pdbx_description
1 polymer ?
#
loop_
_entity_poly.entity_id
_entity_poly.type
_entity_poly.pdbx_seq_one_letter_code
_entity_poly.pdbx_strand_id
1 'polypeptide(L)'
;SVLTSEKSVSEIPETMDDFFCNFLVSLGMSRTLDCFQTEWYELIERGIITAKDGGLVPTVYTCNQHLEAENMRLRKDLENYKLAASKAKEAFLKMQKERDFHRMHHHRVVQEKNRLICDIKRLKAHYESYEPTLRQLSEKYQTTLRQKMLTSLERDRAVGQV
;
A
#
# COMPACT_ATOMS: atom_id res chain seq x y z
N SER A 1 10.87 29.54 2.89
CA SER A 1 11.58 30.50 2.04
C SER A 1 10.84 30.63 0.74
N VAL A 2 10.12 31.74 0.60
CA VAL A 2 9.39 32.14 -0.60
C VAL A 2 10.43 32.62 -1.60
N LEU A 3 10.53 31.94 -2.74
CA LEU A 3 11.22 32.43 -3.92
C LEU A 3 10.19 32.43 -5.05
N THR A 4 9.32 33.44 -5.03
CA THR A 4 8.65 33.92 -6.23
C THR A 4 9.73 34.47 -7.13
N SER A 5 10.28 33.62 -8.00
CA SER A 5 11.15 34.04 -9.08
C SER A 5 10.31 34.84 -10.07
N GLU A 6 10.23 36.15 -9.86
CA GLU A 6 9.92 37.12 -10.90
C GLU A 6 10.96 36.93 -12.01
N LYS A 7 10.68 36.02 -12.94
CA LYS A 7 11.37 35.99 -14.22
C LYS A 7 10.45 36.72 -15.18
N SER A 8 10.62 38.03 -15.23
CA SER A 8 10.15 38.88 -16.32
C SER A 8 10.61 38.27 -17.64
N VAL A 9 9.73 37.49 -18.26
CA VAL A 9 9.89 37.11 -19.66
C VAL A 9 9.61 38.39 -20.42
N SER A 10 10.67 39.04 -20.90
CA SER A 10 10.57 40.05 -21.94
C SER A 10 10.15 39.34 -23.22
N GLU A 11 8.87 38.98 -23.30
CA GLU A 11 8.23 38.56 -24.54
C GLU A 11 8.16 39.80 -25.41
N ILE A 12 8.85 39.74 -26.56
CA ILE A 12 8.63 40.68 -27.64
C ILE A 12 7.12 40.67 -27.88
N PRO A 13 6.41 41.79 -27.75
CA PRO A 13 4.96 41.78 -27.84
C PRO A 13 4.54 41.20 -29.18
N GLU A 14 3.68 40.19 -29.16
CA GLU A 14 3.11 39.59 -30.36
C GLU A 14 2.44 40.70 -31.18
N THR A 15 2.55 40.63 -32.51
CA THR A 15 1.85 41.56 -33.38
C THR A 15 0.37 41.20 -33.39
N MET A 16 -0.50 42.21 -33.54
CA MET A 16 -1.94 41.99 -33.43
C MET A 16 -2.49 41.01 -34.49
N ASP A 17 -1.89 40.97 -35.68
CA ASP A 17 -2.24 40.05 -36.76
C ASP A 17 -1.91 38.58 -36.42
N ASP A 18 -0.73 38.31 -35.85
CA ASP A 18 -0.35 36.99 -35.36
C ASP A 18 -1.30 36.53 -34.25
N PHE A 19 -1.64 37.43 -33.32
CA PHE A 19 -2.59 37.14 -32.25
C PHE A 19 -3.98 36.78 -32.76
N PHE A 20 -4.52 37.53 -33.73
CA PHE A 20 -5.82 37.20 -34.32
C PHE A 20 -5.78 35.87 -35.06
N CYS A 21 -4.70 35.58 -35.78
CA CYS A 21 -4.52 34.28 -36.42
C CYS A 21 -4.51 33.15 -35.38
N ASN A 22 -3.69 33.27 -34.34
CA ASN A 22 -3.60 32.29 -33.26
C ASN A 22 -4.93 32.12 -32.51
N PHE A 23 -5.64 33.22 -32.26
CA PHE A 23 -6.96 33.22 -31.65
C PHE A 23 -7.98 32.46 -32.51
N LEU A 24 -8.08 32.76 -33.81
CA LEU A 24 -9.03 32.10 -34.72
C LEU A 24 -8.69 30.62 -34.92
N VAL A 25 -7.39 30.26 -34.94
CA VAL A 25 -6.94 28.87 -34.94
C VAL A 25 -7.36 28.16 -33.65
N SER A 26 -7.15 28.78 -32.49
CA SER A 26 -7.49 28.19 -31.18
C SER A 26 -9.00 27.91 -31.02
N LEU A 27 -9.84 28.73 -31.65
CA LEU A 27 -11.30 28.56 -31.68
C LEU A 27 -11.80 27.68 -32.84
N GLY A 28 -10.90 27.18 -33.70
CA GLY A 28 -11.26 26.36 -34.86
C GLY A 28 -12.03 27.11 -35.96
N MET A 29 -11.91 28.43 -36.02
CA MET A 29 -12.64 29.31 -36.96
C MET A 29 -11.94 29.42 -38.31
N SER A 30 -11.73 28.28 -38.99
CA SER A 30 -10.90 28.20 -40.21
C SER A 30 -11.38 29.07 -41.38
N ARG A 31 -12.70 29.18 -41.60
CA ARG A 31 -13.25 30.06 -42.66
C ARG A 31 -13.04 31.54 -42.36
N THR A 32 -13.21 31.94 -41.10
CA THR A 32 -13.00 33.32 -40.67
C THR A 32 -11.53 33.70 -40.75
N LEU A 33 -10.64 32.76 -40.39
CA LEU A 33 -9.20 32.92 -40.55
C LEU A 33 -8.82 33.16 -42.02
N ASP A 34 -9.34 32.35 -42.94
CA ASP A 34 -9.05 32.45 -44.38
C ASP A 34 -9.52 33.79 -44.97
N CYS A 35 -10.74 34.23 -44.63
CA CYS A 35 -11.25 35.54 -45.01
C CYS A 35 -10.38 36.67 -44.43
N PHE A 36 -10.06 36.61 -43.13
CA PHE A 36 -9.25 37.61 -42.45
C PHE A 36 -7.86 37.74 -43.09
N GLN A 37 -7.16 36.62 -43.31
CA GLN A 37 -5.84 36.62 -43.93
C GLN A 37 -5.88 37.17 -45.35
N THR A 38 -6.88 36.79 -46.15
CA THR A 38 -7.04 37.28 -47.53
C THR A 38 -7.24 38.79 -47.57
N GLU A 39 -8.19 39.31 -46.77
CA GLU A 39 -8.46 40.75 -46.69
C GLU A 39 -7.25 41.54 -46.16
N TRP A 40 -6.56 41.00 -45.14
CA TRP A 40 -5.39 41.62 -44.52
C TRP A 40 -4.23 41.78 -45.52
N TYR A 41 -3.90 40.73 -46.29
CA TYR A 41 -2.84 40.81 -47.30
C TYR A 41 -3.23 41.69 -48.50
N GLU A 42 -4.49 41.66 -48.95
CA GLU A 42 -4.95 42.58 -50.00
C GLU A 42 -4.79 44.06 -49.61
N LEU A 43 -5.10 44.41 -48.35
CA LEU A 43 -4.97 45.78 -47.85
C LEU A 43 -3.50 46.23 -47.77
N ILE A 44 -2.59 45.31 -47.44
CA ILE A 44 -1.14 45.55 -47.45
C ILE A 44 -0.63 45.76 -48.87
N GLU A 45 -1.04 44.91 -49.82
CA GLU A 45 -0.60 44.99 -51.22
C GLU A 45 -1.08 46.29 -51.91
N ARG A 46 -2.28 46.76 -51.55
CA ARG A 46 -2.82 48.05 -52.00
C ARG A 46 -2.19 49.26 -51.30
N GLY A 47 -1.30 49.04 -50.31
CA GLY A 47 -0.63 50.09 -49.54
C GLY A 47 -1.56 50.92 -48.65
N ILE A 48 -2.77 50.40 -48.35
CA ILE A 48 -3.76 51.07 -47.49
C ILE A 48 -3.34 50.98 -46.02
N ILE A 49 -2.75 49.83 -45.66
CA ILE A 49 -2.14 49.60 -44.35
C ILE A 49 -0.70 49.11 -44.54
N THR A 50 0.19 49.54 -43.65
CA THR A 50 1.54 49.02 -43.53
C THR A 50 1.56 47.87 -42.54
N ALA A 51 2.47 46.90 -42.71
CA ALA A 51 2.64 45.78 -41.77
C ALA A 51 2.96 46.22 -40.31
N LYS A 52 3.30 47.49 -40.08
CA LYS A 52 3.54 48.08 -38.76
C LYS A 52 2.30 48.73 -38.13
N ASP A 53 1.21 48.90 -38.88
CA ASP A 53 0.01 49.61 -38.43
C ASP A 53 -0.89 48.74 -37.54
N GLY A 54 -0.67 47.42 -37.51
CA GLY A 54 -1.40 46.48 -36.67
C GLY A 54 -1.19 46.70 -35.16
N GLY A 55 -0.09 47.34 -34.76
CA GLY A 55 0.24 47.52 -33.35
C GLY A 55 0.60 46.21 -32.64
N LEU A 56 0.81 46.31 -31.32
CA LEU A 56 1.26 45.20 -30.47
C LEU A 56 0.14 44.76 -29.54
N VAL A 57 0.10 43.46 -29.22
CA VAL A 57 -0.88 42.90 -28.30
C VAL A 57 -0.70 43.51 -26.90
N PRO A 58 -1.78 43.99 -26.27
CA PRO A 58 -1.73 44.44 -24.88
C PRO A 58 -1.27 43.31 -23.96
N THR A 59 -0.29 43.60 -23.11
CA THR A 59 0.36 42.62 -22.20
C THR A 59 -0.61 41.83 -21.33
N VAL A 60 -1.76 42.41 -20.98
CA VAL A 60 -2.82 41.76 -20.18
C VAL A 60 -3.35 40.49 -20.86
N TYR A 61 -3.47 40.45 -22.20
CA TYR A 61 -3.97 39.27 -22.91
C TYR A 61 -2.97 38.12 -22.87
N THR A 62 -1.69 38.41 -23.11
CA THR A 62 -0.59 37.43 -23.02
C THR A 62 -0.46 36.89 -21.60
N CYS A 63 -0.57 37.76 -20.59
CA CYS A 63 -0.58 37.34 -19.18
C CYS A 63 -1.77 36.41 -18.87
N ASN A 64 -2.97 36.73 -19.36
CA ASN A 64 -4.14 35.88 -19.13
C ASN A 64 -4.00 34.50 -19.78
N GLN A 65 -3.53 34.42 -21.02
CA GLN A 65 -3.25 33.14 -21.69
C GLN A 65 -2.23 32.31 -20.90
N HIS A 66 -1.17 32.94 -20.39
CA HIS A 66 -0.19 32.27 -19.55
C HIS A 66 -0.80 31.73 -18.25
N LEU A 67 -1.60 32.54 -17.55
CA LEU A 67 -2.27 32.16 -16.31
C LEU A 67 -3.30 31.05 -16.53
N GLU A 68 -3.99 31.03 -17.67
CA GLU A 68 -4.92 29.96 -18.06
C GLU A 68 -4.16 28.65 -18.30
N ALA A 69 -3.06 28.68 -19.05
CA ALA A 69 -2.22 27.51 -19.28
C ALA A 69 -1.64 26.95 -17.98
N GLU A 70 -1.17 27.83 -17.09
CA GLU A 70 -0.72 27.44 -15.76
C GLU A 70 -1.84 26.85 -14.91
N ASN A 71 -3.03 27.46 -14.88
CA ASN A 71 -4.18 26.92 -14.17
C ASN A 71 -4.55 25.53 -14.66
N MET A 72 -4.55 25.31 -15.97
CA MET A 72 -4.86 24.00 -16.57
C MET A 72 -3.83 22.96 -16.17
N ARG A 73 -2.53 23.31 -16.18
CA ARG A 73 -1.45 22.43 -15.70
C ARG A 73 -1.63 22.10 -14.22
N LEU A 74 -1.82 23.10 -13.36
CA LEU A 74 -1.99 22.91 -11.92
C LEU A 74 -3.21 22.06 -11.58
N ARG A 75 -4.34 22.25 -12.29
CA ARG A 75 -5.53 21.42 -12.12
C ARG A 75 -5.25 19.97 -12.47
N LYS A 76 -4.53 19.71 -13.57
CA LYS A 76 -4.15 18.35 -13.97
C LYS A 76 -3.24 17.70 -12.92
N ASP A 77 -2.24 18.42 -12.43
CA ASP A 77 -1.33 17.91 -11.41
C ASP A 77 -2.07 17.61 -10.10
N LEU A 78 -2.99 18.49 -9.70
CA LEU A 78 -3.83 18.30 -8.51
C LEU A 78 -4.69 17.04 -8.62
N GLU A 79 -5.31 16.77 -9.77
CA GLU A 79 -6.07 15.53 -9.97
C GLU A 79 -5.16 14.29 -9.96
N ASN A 80 -3.96 14.37 -10.53
CA ASN A 80 -2.97 13.29 -10.45
C ASN A 80 -2.56 12.99 -9.00
N TYR A 81 -2.31 14.03 -8.19
CA TYR A 81 -1.96 13.89 -6.78
C TYR A 81 -3.11 13.33 -5.96
N LYS A 82 -4.35 13.76 -6.20
CA LYS A 82 -5.54 13.16 -5.56
C LYS A 82 -5.64 11.67 -5.86
N LEU A 83 -5.45 11.26 -7.11
CA LEU A 83 -5.48 9.85 -7.51
C LEU A 83 -4.38 9.05 -6.81
N ALA A 84 -3.15 9.57 -6.79
CA ALA A 84 -2.01 8.93 -6.12
C ALA A 84 -2.25 8.78 -4.61
N ALA A 85 -2.76 9.84 -3.96
CA ALA A 85 -3.09 9.83 -2.54
C ALA A 85 -4.18 8.80 -2.21
N SER A 86 -5.24 8.72 -3.02
CA SER A 86 -6.31 7.73 -2.85
C SER A 86 -5.77 6.29 -2.98
N LYS A 87 -4.96 6.02 -4.01
CA LYS A 87 -4.31 4.70 -4.18
C LYS A 87 -3.40 4.34 -3.01
N ALA A 88 -2.60 5.29 -2.52
CA ALA A 88 -1.74 5.08 -1.37
C ALA A 88 -2.54 4.80 -0.10
N LYS A 89 -3.65 5.51 0.12
CA LYS A 89 -4.56 5.29 1.24
C LYS A 89 -5.19 3.89 1.20
N GLU A 90 -5.65 3.43 0.04
CA GLU A 90 -6.21 2.09 -0.13
C GLU A 90 -5.18 1.00 0.13
N ALA A 91 -3.98 1.14 -0.42
CA ALA A 91 -2.87 0.21 -0.20
C ALA A 91 -2.48 0.14 1.29
N PHE A 92 -2.42 1.30 1.97
CA PHE A 92 -2.15 1.38 3.40
C PHE A 92 -3.21 0.65 4.23
N LEU A 93 -4.49 0.87 3.93
CA LEU A 93 -5.59 0.19 4.63
C LEU A 93 -5.53 -1.33 4.44
N LYS A 94 -5.20 -1.81 3.24
CA LYS A 94 -5.00 -3.24 2.97
C LYS A 94 -3.85 -3.80 3.79
N MET A 95 -2.71 -3.11 3.83
CA MET A 95 -1.54 -3.55 4.59
C MET A 95 -1.78 -3.52 6.10
N GLN A 96 -2.55 -2.54 6.60
CA GLN A 96 -2.96 -2.46 8.00
C GLN A 96 -3.83 -3.66 8.40
N LYS A 97 -4.82 -4.03 7.58
CA LYS A 97 -5.67 -5.20 7.82
C LYS A 97 -4.85 -6.51 7.87
N GLU A 98 -3.92 -6.70 6.94
CA GLU A 98 -3.06 -7.88 6.91
C GLU A 98 -2.16 -7.96 8.16
N ARG A 99 -1.55 -6.83 8.54
CA ARG A 99 -0.76 -6.72 9.77
C ARG A 99 -1.58 -7.13 10.99
N ASP A 100 -2.81 -6.63 11.10
CA ASP A 100 -3.67 -6.89 12.26
C ASP A 100 -4.15 -8.35 12.29
N PHE A 101 -4.43 -8.93 11.12
CA PHE A 101 -4.69 -10.36 10.98
C PHE A 101 -3.50 -11.21 11.48
N HIS A 102 -2.28 -10.91 11.02
CA HIS A 102 -1.08 -11.62 11.47
C HIS A 102 -0.81 -11.46 12.97
N ARG A 103 -1.02 -10.25 13.52
CA ARG A 103 -0.85 -10.00 14.96
C ARG A 103 -1.84 -10.81 15.79
N MET A 104 -3.11 -10.82 15.41
CA MET A 104 -4.14 -11.60 16.09
C MET A 104 -3.83 -13.10 15.98
N HIS A 105 -3.47 -13.58 14.79
CA HIS A 105 -3.15 -14.98 14.56
C HIS A 105 -1.93 -15.43 15.39
N HIS A 106 -0.86 -14.64 15.39
CA HIS A 106 0.32 -14.92 16.21
C HIS A 106 -0.05 -15.00 17.71
N HIS A 107 -0.84 -14.05 18.22
CA HIS A 107 -1.28 -14.08 19.60
C HIS A 107 -2.06 -15.37 19.94
N ARG A 108 -3.01 -15.76 19.08
CA ARG A 108 -3.77 -17.01 19.24
C ARG A 108 -2.85 -18.24 19.25
N VAL A 109 -1.92 -18.35 18.29
CA VAL A 109 -0.99 -19.47 18.21
C VAL A 109 -0.09 -19.55 19.46
N VAL A 110 0.35 -18.40 19.99
CA VAL A 110 1.13 -18.36 21.24
C VAL A 110 0.31 -18.87 22.43
N GLN A 111 -0.97 -18.49 22.53
CA GLN A 111 -1.86 -19.00 23.57
C GLN A 111 -2.05 -20.53 23.47
N GLU A 112 -2.33 -21.03 22.27
CA GLU A 112 -2.49 -22.47 22.03
C GLU A 112 -1.20 -23.25 22.34
N LYS A 113 -0.05 -22.74 21.90
CA LYS A 113 1.26 -23.30 22.23
C LYS A 113 1.47 -23.39 23.74
N ASN A 114 1.19 -22.31 24.47
CA ASN A 114 1.37 -22.28 25.91
C ASN A 114 0.44 -23.26 26.64
N ARG A 115 -0.79 -23.43 26.16
CA ARG A 115 -1.72 -24.45 26.68
C ARG A 115 -1.16 -25.86 26.50
N LEU A 116 -0.68 -26.18 25.29
CA LEU A 116 -0.06 -27.48 25.00
C LEU A 116 1.19 -27.73 25.85
N ILE A 117 2.02 -26.71 26.08
CA ILE A 117 3.18 -26.81 26.98
C ILE A 117 2.73 -27.20 28.40
N CYS A 118 1.68 -26.58 28.93
CA CYS A 118 1.13 -26.92 30.24
C CYS A 118 0.60 -28.36 30.28
N ASP A 119 -0.12 -28.79 29.23
CA ASP A 119 -0.66 -30.14 29.13
C ASP A 119 0.46 -31.20 29.09
N ILE A 120 1.53 -30.95 28.32
CA ILE A 120 2.71 -31.82 28.26
C ILE A 120 3.39 -31.91 29.63
N LYS A 121 3.56 -30.78 30.33
CA LYS A 121 4.17 -30.77 31.69
C LYS A 121 3.36 -31.61 32.67
N ARG A 122 2.04 -31.43 32.67
CA ARG A 122 1.12 -32.20 33.52
C ARG A 122 1.16 -33.69 33.18
N LEU A 123 1.20 -34.04 31.89
CA LEU A 123 1.28 -35.42 31.45
C LEU A 123 2.60 -36.07 31.91
N LYS A 124 3.73 -35.39 31.74
CA LYS A 124 5.04 -35.87 32.22
C LYS A 124 5.04 -36.14 33.72
N ALA A 125 4.56 -35.19 34.52
CA ALA A 125 4.46 -35.36 35.97
C ALA A 125 3.57 -36.55 36.36
N HIS A 126 2.47 -36.77 35.64
CA HIS A 126 1.59 -37.92 35.85
C HIS A 126 2.29 -39.24 35.53
N TYR A 127 3.05 -39.33 34.42
CA TYR A 127 3.83 -40.53 34.09
C TYR A 127 4.95 -40.81 35.08
N GLU A 128 5.65 -39.77 35.53
CA GLU A 128 6.67 -39.88 36.59
C GLU A 128 6.08 -40.44 37.89
N SER A 129 4.80 -40.17 38.18
CA SER A 129 4.10 -40.73 39.35
C SER A 129 3.78 -42.24 39.24
N TYR A 130 3.68 -42.79 38.04
CA TYR A 130 3.42 -44.22 37.85
C TYR A 130 4.65 -45.08 38.12
N GLU A 131 5.84 -44.56 37.83
CA GLU A 131 7.11 -45.25 38.02
C GLU A 131 7.28 -45.90 39.42
N PRO A 132 7.09 -45.17 40.55
CA PRO A 132 7.18 -45.79 41.88
C PRO A 132 6.06 -46.82 42.12
N THR A 133 4.87 -46.61 41.57
CA THR A 133 3.74 -47.54 41.71
C THR A 133 4.03 -48.87 40.99
N LEU A 134 4.60 -48.80 39.79
CA LEU A 134 5.03 -49.98 39.02
C LEU A 134 6.17 -50.73 39.72
N ARG A 135 7.15 -50.01 40.28
CA ARG A 135 8.23 -50.63 41.08
C ARG A 135 7.67 -51.37 42.28
N GLN A 136 6.80 -50.73 43.07
CA GLN A 136 6.16 -51.36 44.23
C GLN A 136 5.34 -52.60 43.84
N LEU A 137 4.61 -52.55 42.72
CA LEU A 137 3.84 -53.68 42.24
C LEU A 137 4.74 -54.86 41.85
N SER A 138 5.86 -54.58 41.16
CA SER A 138 6.88 -55.58 40.81
C SER A 138 7.52 -56.22 42.04
N GLU A 139 7.91 -55.42 43.03
CA GLU A 139 8.46 -55.91 44.30
C GLU A 139 7.48 -56.79 45.06
N LYS A 140 6.20 -56.38 45.15
CA LYS A 140 5.14 -57.18 45.77
C LYS A 140 4.95 -58.51 45.03
N TYR A 141 4.91 -58.49 43.71
CA TYR A 141 4.79 -59.70 42.90
C TYR A 141 5.93 -60.68 43.18
N GLN A 142 7.18 -60.21 43.17
CA GLN A 142 8.36 -61.04 43.46
C GLN A 142 8.33 -61.61 44.89
N THR A 143 7.89 -60.81 45.86
CA THR A 143 7.78 -61.25 47.26
C THR A 143 6.73 -62.34 47.43
N THR A 144 5.54 -62.14 46.87
CA THR A 144 4.46 -63.13 46.89
C THR A 144 4.87 -64.43 46.18
N LEU A 145 5.61 -64.32 45.07
CA LEU A 145 6.11 -65.49 44.34
C LEU A 145 7.08 -66.32 45.20
N ARG A 146 8.03 -65.65 45.88
CA ARG A 146 8.97 -66.32 46.81
C ARG A 146 8.24 -66.98 47.98
N GLN A 147 7.28 -66.28 48.60
CA GLN A 147 6.48 -66.83 49.68
C GLN A 147 5.68 -68.06 49.23
N LYS A 148 5.02 -68.00 48.06
CA LYS A 148 4.30 -69.13 47.48
C LYS A 148 5.20 -70.36 47.30
N MET A 149 6.43 -70.15 46.81
CA MET A 149 7.41 -71.25 46.66
C MET A 149 7.78 -71.86 48.01
N LEU A 150 8.08 -71.03 49.01
CA LEU A 150 8.42 -71.48 50.37
C LEU A 150 7.28 -72.32 50.98
N THR A 151 6.05 -71.80 50.93
CA THR A 151 4.86 -72.50 51.45
C THR A 151 4.59 -73.80 50.69
N SER A 152 4.90 -73.86 49.38
CA SER A 152 4.79 -75.12 48.63
C SER A 152 5.78 -76.16 49.14
N LEU A 153 7.04 -75.78 49.36
CA LEU A 153 8.07 -76.67 49.89
C LEU A 153 7.75 -77.16 51.32
N GLU A 154 7.23 -76.27 52.18
CA GLU A 154 6.78 -76.63 53.52
C GLU A 154 5.61 -77.64 53.47
N ARG A 155 4.66 -77.43 52.56
CA ARG A 155 3.56 -78.38 52.34
C ARG A 155 4.06 -79.74 51.87
N ASP A 156 4.97 -79.76 50.89
CA ASP A 156 5.54 -81.00 50.34
C ASP A 156 6.31 -81.78 51.43
N ARG A 157 7.06 -81.06 52.29
CA ARG A 157 7.76 -81.65 53.44
C ARG A 157 6.78 -82.22 54.49
N ALA A 158 5.68 -81.52 54.77
CA ALA A 158 4.68 -82.00 55.72
C ALA A 158 3.95 -83.26 55.22
N VAL A 159 3.65 -83.32 53.90
CA VAL A 159 3.04 -84.51 53.28
C VAL A 159 3.99 -85.71 53.27
N GLY A 160 5.30 -85.50 53.10
CA GLY A 160 6.29 -86.57 53.16
C GLY A 160 6.65 -87.08 54.57
N GLN A 161 6.13 -86.45 55.63
CA GLN A 161 6.31 -86.87 57.03
C GLN A 161 5.10 -87.62 57.61
N VAL A 162 4.04 -87.81 56.82
CA VAL A 162 2.85 -88.63 57.13
C VAL A 162 2.95 -89.95 56.37
#